data_AF-A0A2H3JRE7-F1
#
_entry.id   AF-A0A2H3JRE7-F1
#
_cell.length_a   1.000
_cell.length_b   1.000
_cell.length_c   1.000
_cell.angle_alpha   90.00
_cell.angle_beta   90.00
_cell.angle_gamma   90.00
#
_symmetry.space_group_name_H-M   'P 1'
#
loop_
_entity.id
_entity.type
_entity.pdbx_description
1 polymer ?
#
loop_
_entity_poly.entity_id
_entity_poly.type
_entity_poly.pdbx_seq_one_letter_code
_entity_poly.pdbx_strand_id
1 'polypeptide(L)'
;LLMYDGHGSHTTKYMVELAMANNIHLFCLPPHMTHKLQPLNVGIFGPLQWKWQECCDDILDETGKEICHHEFICEYMSVREASV
;
A
#
# COMPACT_ATOMS: atom_id res chain seq x y z
N LEU A 1 -10.02 -0.14 -17.76
CA LEU A 1 -8.58 0.13 -17.63
C LEU A 1 -8.14 -0.33 -16.25
N LEU A 2 -7.12 -1.19 -16.16
CA LEU A 2 -6.54 -1.69 -14.92
C LEU A 2 -5.06 -1.30 -14.88
N MET A 3 -4.69 -0.50 -13.89
CA MET A 3 -3.31 -0.06 -13.65
C MET A 3 -2.66 -0.95 -12.59
N TYR A 4 -1.44 -1.41 -12.82
CA TYR A 4 -0.73 -2.30 -11.89
C TYR A 4 0.79 -2.13 -11.95
N ASP A 5 1.49 -2.67 -10.96
CA ASP A 5 2.93 -2.48 -10.69
C ASP A 5 3.88 -3.26 -11.62
N GLY A 6 3.35 -4.03 -12.57
CA GLY A 6 4.18 -4.78 -13.51
C GLY A 6 5.00 -5.91 -12.89
N HIS A 7 4.74 -6.28 -11.64
CA HIS A 7 5.47 -7.35 -10.98
C HIS A 7 5.33 -8.67 -11.78
N GLY A 8 6.37 -9.52 -11.76
CA GLY A 8 6.41 -10.74 -12.59
C GLY A 8 5.23 -11.68 -12.35
N SER A 9 4.71 -11.75 -11.11
CA SER A 9 3.50 -12.50 -10.76
C SER A 9 2.24 -11.97 -11.45
N HIS A 10 2.21 -10.70 -11.83
CA HIS A 10 1.05 -10.02 -12.43
C HIS A 10 1.17 -9.89 -13.96
N THR A 11 2.26 -10.37 -14.56
CA THR A 11 2.53 -10.23 -16.01
C THR A 11 2.53 -11.60 -16.71
N THR A 12 1.64 -12.49 -16.29
CA THR A 12 1.51 -13.82 -16.89
C THR A 12 0.65 -13.77 -18.14
N LYS A 13 0.89 -14.69 -19.09
CA LYS A 13 0.07 -14.84 -20.30
C LYS A 13 -1.41 -15.02 -19.98
N TYR A 14 -1.70 -15.83 -18.96
CA TYR A 14 -3.06 -16.10 -18.48
C TYR A 14 -3.78 -14.81 -18.04
N MET A 15 -3.10 -13.93 -17.29
CA MET A 15 -3.67 -12.67 -16.85
C MET A 15 -4.02 -11.75 -18.02
N VAL A 16 -3.14 -11.67 -19.03
CA VAL A 16 -3.38 -10.89 -20.26
C VAL A 16 -4.56 -11.45 -21.05
N GLU A 17 -4.61 -12.77 -21.25
CA GLU A 17 -5.71 -13.44 -21.96
C GLU A 17 -7.05 -13.23 -21.25
N LEU A 18 -7.08 -13.35 -19.92
CA LEU A 18 -8.27 -13.12 -19.11
C LEU A 18 -8.72 -11.66 -19.18
N ALA A 19 -7.80 -10.70 -19.11
CA ALA A 19 -8.11 -9.28 -19.22
C ALA A 19 -8.70 -8.95 -20.61
N MET A 20 -8.11 -9.49 -21.69
CA MET A 20 -8.63 -9.33 -23.05
C MET A 20 -10.03 -9.92 -23.19
N ALA A 21 -10.27 -11.13 -22.68
CA ALA A 21 -11.59 -11.77 -22.73
C ALA A 21 -12.68 -10.99 -21.99
N ASN A 22 -12.30 -10.19 -20.98
CA ASN A 22 -13.19 -9.35 -20.20
C ASN A 22 -13.20 -7.87 -20.65
N ASN A 23 -12.60 -7.53 -21.80
CA ASN A 23 -12.47 -6.16 -22.30
C ASN A 23 -11.80 -5.19 -21.31
N ILE A 24 -10.82 -5.70 -20.53
CA ILE A 24 -10.03 -4.93 -19.59
C ILE A 24 -8.72 -4.52 -20.25
N HIS A 25 -8.55 -3.23 -20.52
CA HIS A 25 -7.25 -2.67 -20.91
C HIS A 25 -6.28 -2.70 -19.73
N LEU A 26 -5.15 -3.37 -19.89
CA LEU A 26 -4.07 -3.40 -18.89
C LEU A 26 -3.09 -2.25 -19.12
N PHE A 27 -2.68 -1.60 -18.03
CA PHE A 27 -1.67 -0.54 -18.04
C PHE A 27 -0.60 -0.86 -16.99
N CYS A 28 0.54 -1.36 -17.47
CA CYS A 28 1.68 -1.66 -16.64
C CYS A 28 2.44 -0.37 -16.31
N LEU A 29 2.58 -0.07 -15.04
CA LEU A 29 3.43 1.04 -14.59
C LEU A 29 4.90 0.69 -14.85
N PRO A 30 5.77 1.67 -15.13
CA PRO A 30 7.20 1.41 -15.24
C PRO A 30 7.76 0.89 -13.91
N PRO A 31 8.83 0.08 -13.96
CA PRO A 31 9.44 -0.49 -12.77
C PRO A 31 9.92 0.61 -11.81
N HIS A 32 9.91 0.30 -10.51
CA HIS A 32 10.35 1.19 -9.43
C HIS A 32 9.55 2.50 -9.28
N MET A 33 8.33 2.59 -9.82
CA MET A 33 7.46 3.77 -9.68
C MET A 33 6.34 3.61 -8.64
N THR A 34 6.37 2.53 -7.85
CA THR A 34 5.44 2.23 -6.75
C THR A 34 5.21 3.41 -5.80
N HIS A 35 6.27 4.14 -5.45
CA HIS A 35 6.23 5.27 -4.52
C HIS A 35 5.89 6.63 -5.16
N LYS A 36 5.73 6.69 -6.50
CA LYS A 36 5.49 7.95 -7.24
C LYS A 36 4.21 7.94 -8.05
N LEU A 37 3.93 6.84 -8.74
CA LEU A 37 2.85 6.76 -9.72
C LEU A 37 1.75 5.77 -9.36
N GLN A 38 1.99 4.83 -8.44
CA GLN A 38 0.97 3.84 -8.10
C GLN A 38 -0.10 4.51 -7.24
N PRO A 39 -1.33 4.73 -7.76
CA PRO A 39 -2.33 5.55 -7.08
C PRO A 39 -2.73 4.98 -5.72
N LEU A 40 -2.71 3.65 -5.59
CA LEU A 40 -2.99 2.98 -4.33
C LEU A 40 -1.94 3.32 -3.26
N ASN A 41 -0.65 3.36 -3.61
CA ASN A 41 0.39 3.66 -2.62
C ASN A 41 0.46 5.14 -2.29
N VAL A 42 0.37 6.01 -3.28
CA VAL A 42 0.50 7.47 -3.06
C VAL A 42 -0.79 8.05 -2.49
N GLY A 43 -1.95 7.65 -3.03
CA GLY A 43 -3.24 8.22 -2.66
C GLY A 43 -3.85 7.55 -1.44
N ILE A 44 -3.96 6.22 -1.44
CA ILE A 44 -4.71 5.49 -0.40
C ILE A 44 -3.81 5.13 0.78
N PHE A 45 -2.64 4.54 0.54
CA PHE A 45 -1.74 4.10 1.61
C PHE A 45 -0.83 5.22 2.13
N GLY A 46 -0.59 6.28 1.35
CA GLY A 46 0.26 7.40 1.74
C GLY A 46 -0.18 8.08 3.04
N PRO A 47 -1.47 8.49 3.17
CA PRO A 47 -1.98 9.07 4.41
C PRO A 47 -1.87 8.14 5.61
N LEU A 48 -2.21 6.87 5.44
CA LEU A 48 -2.08 5.85 6.49
C LEU A 48 -0.62 5.66 6.91
N GLN A 49 0.31 5.60 5.97
CA GLN A 49 1.75 5.48 6.27
C GLN A 49 2.24 6.69 7.06
N TRP A 50 1.81 7.90 6.71
CA TRP A 50 2.15 9.11 7.44
C TRP A 50 1.63 9.07 8.88
N LYS A 51 0.34 8.76 9.06
CA LYS A 51 -0.29 8.68 10.38
C LYS A 51 0.29 7.57 11.24
N TRP A 52 0.67 6.46 10.61
CA TRP A 52 1.36 5.38 11.30
C TRP A 52 2.74 5.82 11.81
N GLN A 53 3.49 6.57 11.01
CA GLN A 53 4.78 7.12 11.45
C GLN A 53 4.60 8.08 12.63
N GLU A 54 3.64 9.00 12.55
CA GLU A 54 3.30 9.94 13.64
C GLU A 54 2.95 9.19 14.93
N CYS A 55 2.13 8.14 14.85
CA CYS A 55 1.79 7.31 16.02
C CYS A 55 3.01 6.60 16.61
N CYS A 56 3.92 6.08 15.78
CA CYS A 56 5.16 5.47 16.27
C CYS A 56 6.04 6.49 17.00
N ASP A 57 6.15 7.70 16.45
CA ASP A 57 6.95 8.79 17.01
C ASP A 57 6.35 9.25 18.36
N ASP A 58 5.01 9.42 18.42
CA ASP A 58 4.29 9.79 19.65
C ASP A 58 4.49 8.75 20.77
N ILE A 59 4.36 7.45 20.45
CA ILE A 59 4.55 6.38 21.45
C ILE A 59 5.99 6.34 21.94
N LEU A 60 6.96 6.56 21.06
CA LEU A 60 8.37 6.61 21.43
C LEU A 60 8.66 7.80 22.36
N ASP A 61 8.11 8.97 22.04
CA ASP A 61 8.28 10.19 22.83
C ASP A 61 7.62 10.09 24.22
N GLU A 62 6.44 9.46 24.31
CA GLU A 62 5.70 9.29 25.57
C GLU A 62 6.27 8.19 26.47
N THR A 63 6.65 7.04 25.89
CA THR A 63 7.01 5.83 26.65
C THR A 63 8.52 5.58 26.72
N GLY A 64 9.30 6.22 25.85
CA GLY A 64 10.72 5.94 25.64
C GLY A 64 10.99 4.57 25.02
N LYS A 65 9.98 3.91 24.45
CA LYS A 65 10.07 2.57 23.86
C LYS A 65 9.40 2.53 22.50
N GLU A 66 9.99 1.75 21.59
CA GLU A 66 9.39 1.46 20.30
C GLU A 66 8.21 0.51 20.44
N ILE A 67 7.24 0.62 19.51
CA ILE A 67 6.12 -0.31 19.39
C ILE A 67 6.68 -1.73 19.21
N CYS A 68 6.27 -2.62 20.09
CA CYS A 68 6.68 -4.01 19.99
C CYS A 68 5.65 -4.86 19.22
N HIS A 69 6.07 -6.05 18.82
CA HIS A 69 5.28 -6.91 17.94
C HIS A 69 3.86 -7.23 18.45
N HIS A 70 3.65 -7.28 19.78
CA HIS A 70 2.34 -7.59 20.34
C HIS A 70 1.37 -6.40 20.34
N GLU A 71 1.89 -5.18 20.29
CA GLU A 71 1.09 -3.94 20.25
C GLU A 71 0.78 -3.53 18.81
N PHE A 72 1.66 -3.90 17.86
CA PHE A 72 1.58 -3.51 16.44
C PHE A 72 0.17 -3.61 15.85
N ILE A 73 -0.52 -4.75 16.02
CA ILE A 73 -1.82 -4.96 15.38
C ILE A 73 -2.88 -4.00 15.95
N CYS A 74 -2.91 -3.81 17.26
CA CYS A 74 -3.89 -2.93 17.91
C CYS A 74 -3.68 -1.47 17.49
N GLU A 75 -2.44 -1.00 17.56
CA GLU A 75 -2.10 0.38 17.18
C GLU A 75 -2.34 0.62 15.69
N TYR A 76 -1.88 -0.30 14.83
CA TYR A 76 -2.03 -0.14 13.38
C TYR A 76 -3.49 -0.13 12.95
N MET A 77 -4.33 -0.98 13.55
CA MET A 77 -5.77 -0.99 13.24
C MET A 77 -6.45 0.30 13.70
N SER A 78 -6.08 0.83 14.86
CA SER A 78 -6.61 2.10 15.39
C SER A 78 -6.26 3.27 14.45
N VAL A 79 -5.00 3.34 14.02
CA VAL A 79 -4.55 4.34 13.04
C VAL A 79 -5.25 4.17 11.69
N ARG A 80 -5.44 2.93 11.24
CA ARG A 80 -6.13 2.62 9.99
C ARG A 80 -7.58 3.08 9.99
N GLU A 81 -8.32 2.83 11.07
CA GLU A 81 -9.70 3.32 11.23
C GLU A 81 -9.78 4.85 11.23
N ALA A 82 -8.78 5.53 11.81
CA ALA A 82 -8.71 6.99 11.82
C ALA A 82 -8.26 7.61 10.48
N SER A 83 -7.69 6.82 9.56
CA SER A 83 -7.09 7.31 8.30
C SER A 83 -7.95 7.10 7.05
N VAL A 84 -9.11 6.44 7.18
CA VAL A 84 -10.07 6.15 6.10
C VAL A 84 -11.30 7.05 6.23
#